data_AF-A0A8T6UEU1-F1
#
_entry.id   AF-A0A8T6UEU1-F1
#
_cell.length_a   1.000
_cell.length_b   1.000
_cell.length_c   1.000
_cell.angle_alpha   90.00
_cell.angle_beta   90.00
_cell.angle_gamma   90.00
#
_symmetry.space_group_name_H-M   'P 1'
#
loop_
_entity.id
_entity.type
_entity.pdbx_description
1 polymer ?
#
loop_
_entity_poly.entity_id
_entity_poly.type
_entity_poly.pdbx_seq_one_letter_code
_entity_poly.pdbx_strand_id
1 'polypeptide(L)'
;MDIRYLVAPIVVMGDEKDHCAYVECIKMELGEPDDSGRRRPVPISGSEFQVATDMVIPAISQSPDLDWLKMEDGLELTRWSTFWVD
;
A
#
# COMPACT_ATOMS: atom_id res chain seq x y z
N MET A 1 -0.28 -22.19 -1.79
CA MET A 1 -0.30 -20.75 -1.49
C MET A 1 1.09 -20.37 -1.04
N ASP A 2 1.76 -19.47 -1.77
CA ASP A 2 3.06 -18.92 -1.39
C ASP A 2 2.83 -17.62 -0.60
N ILE A 3 3.44 -17.49 0.57
CA ILE A 3 3.34 -16.29 1.42
C ILE A 3 4.74 -15.76 1.66
N ARG A 4 4.98 -14.53 1.18
CA ARG A 4 6.26 -13.84 1.34
C ARG A 4 6.13 -12.73 2.38
N TYR A 5 6.60 -13.01 3.58
CA TYR A 5 6.65 -12.02 4.66
C TYR A 5 7.76 -10.99 4.41
N LEU A 6 7.57 -9.78 4.93
CA LEU A 6 8.57 -8.70 4.85
C LEU A 6 8.99 -8.41 3.40
N VAL A 7 8.03 -8.39 2.50
CA VAL A 7 8.22 -8.02 1.10
C VAL A 7 7.22 -6.93 0.77
N ALA A 8 7.72 -5.84 0.18
CA ALA A 8 6.89 -4.73 -0.29
C ALA A 8 7.08 -4.54 -1.81
N PRO A 9 5.99 -4.30 -2.56
CA PRO A 9 6.10 -3.95 -3.98
C PRO A 9 6.68 -2.53 -4.14
N ILE A 10 7.57 -2.36 -5.11
CA ILE A 10 8.13 -1.06 -5.52
C ILE A 10 7.44 -0.57 -6.80
N VAL A 11 7.40 -1.41 -7.83
CA VAL A 11 6.84 -1.05 -9.14
C VAL A 11 6.21 -2.26 -9.81
N VAL A 12 5.10 -2.02 -10.51
CA VAL A 12 4.47 -2.99 -11.42
C VAL A 12 4.95 -2.66 -12.82
N MET A 13 5.55 -3.64 -13.50
CA MET A 13 6.15 -3.45 -14.82
C MET A 13 5.32 -4.16 -15.89
N GLY A 14 5.02 -3.42 -16.97
CA GLY A 14 4.35 -3.94 -18.15
C GLY A 14 5.32 -4.47 -19.21
N ASP A 15 4.83 -5.34 -20.09
CA ASP A 15 5.50 -5.73 -21.33
C ASP A 15 5.24 -4.71 -22.45
N GLU A 16 5.77 -4.98 -23.66
CA GLU A 16 5.59 -4.11 -24.84
C GLU A 16 4.15 -3.99 -25.33
N LYS A 17 3.23 -4.79 -24.79
CA LYS A 17 1.79 -4.81 -25.13
C LYS A 17 0.92 -4.30 -23.99
N ASP A 18 1.52 -3.60 -23.01
CA ASP A 18 0.86 -3.06 -21.81
C ASP A 18 0.21 -4.14 -20.91
N HIS A 19 0.67 -5.39 -20.96
CA HIS A 19 0.28 -6.41 -19.99
C HIS A 19 1.25 -6.45 -18.81
N CYS A 20 0.75 -6.71 -17.60
CA CYS A 20 1.62 -6.91 -16.44
C CYS A 20 2.57 -8.09 -16.70
N ALA A 21 3.87 -7.88 -16.45
CA ALA A 21 4.91 -8.87 -16.64
C ALA A 21 5.52 -9.32 -15.31
N TYR A 22 5.77 -8.37 -14.40
CA TYR A 22 6.29 -8.65 -13.07
C TYR A 22 6.04 -7.48 -12.11
N VAL A 23 6.15 -7.78 -10.82
CA VAL A 23 6.25 -6.79 -9.74
C VAL A 23 7.68 -6.82 -9.22
N GLU A 24 8.36 -5.68 -9.24
CA GLU A 24 9.61 -5.50 -8.52
C GLU A 24 9.29 -5.28 -7.04
N CYS A 25 9.96 -6.04 -6.18
CA CYS A 25 9.75 -6.02 -4.74
C CYS A 25 11.08 -5.83 -4.02
N ILE A 26 11.01 -5.35 -2.79
CA ILE A 26 12.16 -5.21 -1.87
C ILE A 26 11.91 -5.98 -0.59
N LYS A 27 12.98 -6.52 0.01
CA LYS A 27 12.89 -7.14 1.33
C LYS A 27 12.90 -6.07 2.41
N MET A 28 12.17 -6.33 3.48
CA MET A 28 12.07 -5.46 4.65
C MET A 28 12.69 -6.18 5.85
N GLU A 29 13.14 -5.41 6.83
CA GLU A 29 13.46 -5.87 8.18
C GLU A 29 12.55 -5.20 9.22
N LEU A 30 12.49 -5.78 10.41
CA LEU A 30 11.67 -5.26 11.50
C LEU A 30 12.45 -4.19 12.28
N GLY A 31 12.04 -2.93 12.12
CA GLY A 31 12.52 -1.81 12.93
C GLY A 31 11.84 -1.72 14.29
N GLU A 32 11.88 -0.53 14.88
CA GLU A 32 11.27 -0.25 16.17
C GLU A 32 9.73 -0.31 16.12
N PRO A 33 9.07 -0.65 17.24
CA PRO A 33 7.62 -0.55 17.37
C PRO A 33 7.10 0.88 17.16
N ASP A 34 5.96 1.00 16.49
CA ASP A 34 5.16 2.22 16.45
C ASP A 34 4.24 2.34 17.68
N ASP A 35 3.42 3.41 17.72
CA ASP A 35 2.49 3.68 18.82
C ASP A 35 1.41 2.60 19.01
N SER A 36 1.18 1.75 18.00
CA SER A 36 0.28 0.59 18.09
C SER A 36 0.97 -0.66 18.65
N GLY A 37 2.29 -0.60 18.87
CA GLY A 37 3.14 -1.73 19.24
C GLY A 37 3.58 -2.58 18.05
N ARG A 38 3.20 -2.23 16.82
CA ARG A 38 3.61 -2.94 15.61
C ARG A 38 4.99 -2.48 15.18
N ARG A 39 5.90 -3.41 14.93
CA ARG A 39 7.21 -3.08 14.37
C ARG A 39 7.09 -2.53 12.95
N ARG A 40 7.75 -1.39 12.71
CA ARG A 40 7.76 -0.76 11.39
C ARG A 40 8.62 -1.58 10.41
N PRO A 41 8.15 -1.85 9.18
CA PRO A 41 9.00 -2.45 8.15
C PRO A 41 10.00 -1.41 7.64
N VAL A 42 11.29 -1.77 7.58
CA VAL A 42 12.38 -0.93 7.07
C VAL A 42 12.99 -1.60 5.83
N PRO A 43 13.15 -0.92 4.69
CA PRO A 43 13.71 -1.53 3.49
C PRO A 43 15.18 -1.94 3.66
N ILE A 44 15.53 -3.13 3.17
CA ILE A 44 16.93 -3.58 3.07
C ILE A 44 17.44 -3.18 1.67
N SER A 45 18.27 -2.15 1.60
CA SER A 45 18.80 -1.65 0.31
C SER A 45 19.60 -2.73 -0.44
N GLY A 46 19.43 -2.81 -1.76
CA GLY A 46 20.12 -3.80 -2.60
C GLY A 46 19.49 -5.20 -2.54
N SER A 47 18.34 -5.34 -1.89
CA SER A 47 17.60 -6.61 -1.77
C SER A 47 16.47 -6.75 -2.78
N GLU A 48 16.41 -5.88 -3.79
CA GLU A 48 15.37 -5.83 -4.80
C GLU A 48 15.36 -7.11 -5.66
N PHE A 49 14.17 -7.59 -5.99
CA PHE A 49 13.98 -8.77 -6.82
C PHE A 49 12.63 -8.72 -7.54
N GLN A 50 12.53 -9.47 -8.64
CA GLN A 50 11.32 -9.52 -9.45
C GLN A 50 10.46 -10.73 -9.10
N VAL A 51 9.14 -10.51 -9.09
CA VAL A 51 8.12 -11.56 -9.01
C VAL A 51 7.34 -11.55 -10.32
N ALA A 52 7.61 -12.53 -11.19
CA ALA A 52 6.88 -12.69 -12.45
C ALA A 52 5.40 -12.96 -12.18
N THR A 53 4.52 -12.17 -12.79
CA THR A 53 3.06 -12.28 -12.66
C THR A 53 2.37 -11.54 -13.79
N ASP A 54 1.23 -12.04 -14.22
CA ASP A 54 0.35 -11.45 -15.23
C ASP A 54 -0.75 -10.56 -14.63
N MET A 55 -0.95 -10.63 -13.31
CA MET A 55 -1.97 -9.89 -12.59
C MET A 55 -1.49 -9.47 -11.20
N VAL A 56 -1.95 -8.30 -10.76
CA VAL A 56 -1.71 -7.75 -9.42
C VAL A 56 -3.04 -7.30 -8.83
N ILE A 57 -3.35 -7.74 -7.62
CA ILE A 57 -4.55 -7.33 -6.88
C ILE A 57 -4.09 -6.52 -5.66
N PRO A 58 -4.22 -5.17 -5.67
CA PRO A 58 -3.86 -4.37 -4.51
C PRO A 58 -4.90 -4.57 -3.39
N ALA A 59 -4.44 -5.03 -2.23
CA ALA A 59 -5.27 -5.26 -1.04
C ALA A 59 -4.70 -4.49 0.17
N ILE A 60 -4.42 -3.20 -0.02
CA ILE A 60 -3.68 -2.34 0.92
C ILE A 60 -4.58 -1.32 1.63
N SER A 61 -5.79 -1.73 2.00
CA SER A 61 -6.87 -0.89 2.53
C SER A 61 -7.67 -0.15 1.45
N GLN A 62 -8.64 0.65 1.91
CA GLN A 62 -9.54 1.50 1.13
C GLN A 62 -9.81 2.80 1.92
N SER A 63 -10.23 3.85 1.23
CA SER A 63 -10.65 5.13 1.82
C SER A 63 -11.99 5.57 1.24
N PRO A 64 -12.78 6.37 1.98
CA PRO A 64 -14.00 6.96 1.43
C PRO A 64 -13.68 7.89 0.25
N ASP A 65 -14.55 7.88 -0.77
CA ASP A 65 -14.57 8.89 -1.82
C ASP A 65 -15.46 10.05 -1.37
N LEU A 66 -14.85 11.22 -1.21
CA LEU A 66 -15.48 12.43 -0.69
C LEU A 66 -15.44 13.59 -1.68
N ASP A 67 -15.17 13.34 -2.97
CA ASP A 67 -15.10 14.40 -3.99
C ASP A 67 -16.42 15.18 -4.15
N TRP A 68 -17.53 14.58 -3.70
CA TRP A 68 -18.85 15.18 -3.69
C TRP A 68 -19.10 16.15 -2.53
N LEU A 69 -18.29 16.11 -1.46
CA LEU A 69 -18.50 16.88 -0.24
C LEU A 69 -17.98 18.32 -0.42
N LYS A 70 -18.85 19.30 -0.17
CA LYS A 70 -18.50 20.72 -0.23
C LYS A 70 -18.28 21.28 1.16
N MET A 71 -17.44 22.31 1.24
CA MET A 71 -17.25 23.08 2.49
C MET A 71 -18.57 23.67 3.03
N GLU A 72 -19.51 23.96 2.14
CA GLU A 72 -20.85 24.50 2.45
C GLU A 72 -21.75 23.51 3.20
N ASP A 73 -21.48 22.21 3.08
CA ASP A 73 -22.29 21.15 3.69
C ASP A 73 -22.09 21.08 5.21
N GLY A 74 -21.07 21.76 5.75
CA GLY A 74 -20.84 21.90 7.20
C GLY A 74 -20.49 20.60 7.92
N LEU A 75 -20.09 19.55 7.18
CA LEU A 75 -19.71 18.26 7.76
C LEU A 75 -18.23 18.22 8.10
N GLU A 76 -17.91 17.92 9.35
CA GLU A 76 -16.54 17.77 9.83
C GLU A 76 -15.98 16.38 9.52
N LEU A 77 -14.70 16.34 9.16
CA LEU A 77 -13.96 15.11 8.86
C LEU A 77 -12.84 14.88 9.88
N THR A 78 -12.59 13.61 10.19
CA THR A 78 -11.40 13.20 10.93
C THR A 78 -10.15 13.24 10.05
N ARG A 79 -8.96 13.06 10.64
CA ARG A 79 -7.69 12.89 9.91
C ARG A 79 -7.67 11.72 8.91
N TRP A 80 -8.63 10.81 9.00
CA TRP A 80 -8.75 9.62 8.16
C TRP A 80 -9.81 9.79 7.05
N SER A 81 -10.27 11.02 6.81
CA SER A 81 -11.32 11.31 5.81
C SER A 81 -12.61 10.53 6.07
N THR A 82 -12.98 10.39 7.34
CA THR A 82 -14.29 9.86 7.78
C THR A 82 -15.08 10.95 8.49
N PHE A 83 -16.40 10.86 8.52
CA PHE A 83 -17.21 11.83 9.26
C PHE A 83 -16.92 11.78 10.76
N TRP A 84 -16.80 12.97 11.35
CA TRP A 84 -16.78 13.13 12.80
C TRP A 84 -18.22 13.13 13.32
N VAL A 85 -18.47 12.37 14.40
CA VAL A 85 -19.77 12.22 15.05
C VAL A 85 -19.52 12.14 16.56
N ASP A 86 -20.41 12.71 17.37
CA ASP A 86 -20.40 12.72 18.83
C ASP A 86 -21.02 11.47 19.48
#